data_AF-A0A6B8W0U1-F1
#
_entry.id   AF-A0A6B8W0U1-F1
#
_cell.length_a   1.000
_cell.length_b   1.000
_cell.length_c   1.000
_cell.angle_alpha   90.00
_cell.angle_beta   90.00
_cell.angle_gamma   90.00
#
_symmetry.space_group_name_H-M   'P 1'
#
loop_
_entity.id
_entity.type
_entity.pdbx_description
1 polymer ?
#
loop_
_entity_poly.entity_id
_entity_poly.type
_entity_poly.pdbx_seq_one_letter_code
_entity_poly.pdbx_strand_id
1 'polypeptide(L)'
;MTLKKTIAALALIAPLTFVTACGSGDGADETTSSSPNTVTSTRSTEAETVESTVEETTEESAEPETVEPEPETVAPEPEAVEQPEAAPPAEDPLLGELYEEPEPVQGGATASEADRAAIDGLVRGMYQVGTFHQFLRYIPENTCNELVAAQGGPAALDLAGVPDQPLNQWDYYVAAEPHIASVNDVRVEGDNASAVVTAVSAGQSETRTQRYLREDGRWKFCN
;
A
#
# COMPACT_ATOMS: atom_id res chain seq x y z
N MET A 1 -54.70 -3.85 28.96
CA MET A 1 -54.56 -2.72 29.91
C MET A 1 -53.33 -1.92 29.52
N THR A 2 -53.52 -0.67 29.14
CA THR A 2 -52.51 0.29 28.73
C THR A 2 -51.85 0.93 29.96
N LEU A 3 -50.52 0.86 30.08
CA LEU A 3 -49.77 1.58 31.11
C LEU A 3 -48.77 2.58 30.49
N LYS A 4 -49.29 3.80 30.39
CA LYS A 4 -48.74 5.16 30.48
C LYS A 4 -47.20 5.37 30.51
N LYS A 5 -46.79 6.27 29.60
CA LYS A 5 -45.58 7.12 29.57
C LYS A 5 -45.30 7.82 30.90
N THR A 6 -44.01 7.91 31.29
CA THR A 6 -43.45 9.10 31.95
C THR A 6 -41.94 9.24 31.69
N ILE A 7 -41.54 10.47 31.39
CA ILE A 7 -40.20 11.00 31.09
C ILE A 7 -39.54 11.48 32.40
N ALA A 8 -38.22 11.35 32.54
CA ALA A 8 -37.39 12.33 33.25
C ALA A 8 -35.91 12.18 32.85
N ALA A 9 -35.43 13.13 32.04
CA ALA A 9 -34.02 13.37 31.78
C ALA A 9 -33.43 14.17 32.95
N LEU A 10 -32.25 13.77 33.42
CA LEU A 10 -31.42 14.54 34.36
C LEU A 10 -30.06 14.74 33.73
N ALA A 11 -29.90 15.91 33.11
CA ALA A 11 -28.61 16.47 32.75
C ALA A 11 -27.98 17.08 34.01
N LEU A 12 -26.81 16.59 34.42
CA LEU A 12 -25.94 17.30 35.35
C LEU A 12 -24.64 17.64 34.62
N ILE A 13 -24.50 18.92 34.32
CA ILE A 13 -23.28 19.57 33.84
C ILE A 13 -22.41 19.82 35.07
N ALA A 14 -21.17 19.34 35.07
CA ALA A 14 -20.16 19.69 36.06
C ALA A 14 -18.94 20.35 35.36
N PRO A 15 -18.39 21.45 35.91
CA PRO A 15 -17.44 22.32 35.23
C PRO A 15 -16.00 21.78 35.22
N LEU A 16 -15.32 22.03 34.09
CA LEU A 16 -13.88 21.89 33.88
C LEU A 16 -13.10 22.83 34.81
N THR A 17 -12.16 22.28 35.58
CA THR A 17 -11.07 23.03 36.23
C THR A 17 -9.73 22.45 35.78
N PHE A 18 -9.11 23.11 34.81
CA PHE A 18 -7.64 23.20 34.69
C PHE A 18 -7.22 24.27 35.73
N VAL A 19 -6.10 24.23 36.45
CA VAL A 19 -4.69 24.25 36.04
C VAL A 19 -3.85 23.96 37.30
N THR A 20 -2.70 23.29 37.17
CA THR A 20 -1.36 23.74 37.64
C THR A 20 -0.37 22.58 37.71
N ALA A 21 0.34 22.37 36.60
CA ALA A 21 1.66 21.75 36.62
C ALA A 21 2.64 22.72 37.30
N CYS A 22 3.15 22.33 38.46
CA CYS A 22 4.24 22.98 39.15
C CYS A 22 5.53 22.27 38.75
N GLY A 23 6.30 22.88 37.85
CA GLY A 23 7.64 22.46 37.47
C GLY A 23 8.44 23.73 37.18
N SER A 24 9.17 24.20 38.19
CA SER A 24 9.97 25.42 38.20
C SER A 24 11.04 25.46 37.10
N GLY A 25 11.18 26.63 36.48
CA GLY A 25 12.28 27.00 35.60
C GLY A 25 12.11 28.46 35.18
N ASP A 26 12.64 29.36 35.99
CA ASP A 26 12.64 30.82 35.83
C ASP A 26 13.65 31.25 34.75
N GLY A 27 13.29 32.23 33.92
CA GLY A 27 14.13 32.80 32.87
C GLY A 27 13.35 33.80 32.02
N ALA A 28 13.45 35.08 32.39
CA ALA A 28 12.63 36.20 31.94
C ALA A 28 13.00 36.78 30.55
N ASP A 29 11.97 37.37 29.94
CA ASP A 29 11.91 38.51 29.00
C ASP A 29 12.75 38.51 27.71
N GLU A 30 12.10 38.63 26.54
CA GLU A 30 11.78 39.95 25.95
C GLU A 30 10.77 39.84 24.80
N THR A 31 9.89 40.83 24.74
CA THR A 31 8.83 41.04 23.75
C THR A 31 9.40 41.75 22.52
N THR A 32 9.14 41.26 21.30
CA THR A 32 8.96 42.13 20.11
C THR A 32 8.13 41.43 19.05
N SER A 33 6.96 42.03 18.79
CA SER A 33 6.08 41.79 17.65
C SER A 33 6.74 42.23 16.35
N SER A 34 6.63 41.44 15.28
CA SER A 34 6.52 41.93 13.89
C SER A 34 5.99 40.84 12.94
N SER A 35 5.05 41.27 12.11
CA SER A 35 4.25 40.58 11.10
C SER A 35 5.06 40.07 9.87
N PRO A 36 4.43 39.38 8.89
CA PRO A 36 5.10 38.43 8.00
C PRO A 36 5.62 39.08 6.71
N ASN A 37 6.70 38.50 6.17
CA ASN A 37 7.16 38.86 4.82
C ASN A 37 6.91 37.70 3.85
N THR A 38 5.93 37.92 2.98
CA THR A 38 5.79 37.29 1.67
C THR A 38 6.92 37.78 0.77
N VAL A 39 7.65 36.89 0.11
CA VAL A 39 8.55 37.27 -1.00
C VAL A 39 8.16 36.49 -2.24
N THR A 40 7.41 37.15 -3.10
CA THR A 40 7.33 36.89 -4.54
C THR A 40 8.54 37.56 -5.18
N SER A 41 9.32 36.84 -5.98
CA SER A 41 10.22 37.48 -6.94
C SER A 41 10.29 36.67 -8.23
N THR A 42 9.60 37.19 -9.25
CA THR A 42 9.82 36.92 -10.67
C THR A 42 10.97 37.81 -11.18
N ARG A 43 11.80 37.29 -12.11
CA ARG A 43 12.22 37.93 -13.38
C ARG A 43 13.59 37.44 -13.91
N SER A 44 13.50 36.71 -15.02
CA SER A 44 14.22 36.72 -16.32
C SER A 44 15.68 37.20 -16.48
N THR A 45 16.46 36.27 -17.08
CA THR A 45 17.36 36.33 -18.28
C THR A 45 18.44 37.41 -18.43
N GLU A 46 19.69 36.98 -18.66
CA GLU A 46 20.54 37.15 -19.89
C GLU A 46 21.88 36.41 -19.62
N ALA A 47 22.20 35.29 -20.27
CA ALA A 47 22.92 35.12 -21.54
C ALA A 47 24.32 35.78 -21.60
N GLU A 48 25.38 34.96 -21.59
CA GLU A 48 26.63 35.28 -22.27
C GLU A 48 27.16 34.03 -23.00
N THR A 49 27.49 34.25 -24.27
CA THR A 49 27.84 33.28 -25.31
C THR A 49 29.23 33.62 -25.81
N VAL A 50 30.09 32.62 -26.03
CA VAL A 50 31.23 32.61 -26.99
C VAL A 50 31.47 31.13 -27.32
N GLU A 51 30.98 30.56 -28.42
CA GLU A 51 31.39 30.68 -29.83
C GLU A 51 32.83 30.23 -30.14
N SER A 52 32.94 29.09 -30.84
CA SER A 52 33.84 28.87 -31.99
C SER A 52 33.25 27.71 -32.83
N THR A 53 32.61 28.00 -33.97
CA THR A 53 33.13 28.07 -35.36
C THR A 53 33.14 26.68 -36.06
N VAL A 54 32.05 26.30 -36.77
CA VAL A 54 31.75 26.28 -38.23
C VAL A 54 32.82 25.70 -39.19
N GLU A 55 32.40 24.69 -39.97
CA GLU A 55 32.30 24.66 -41.46
C GLU A 55 31.52 23.37 -41.85
N GLU A 56 30.28 23.46 -42.37
CA GLU A 56 29.85 23.42 -43.80
C GLU A 56 30.21 22.10 -44.54
N THR A 57 29.28 21.40 -45.22
CA THR A 57 28.80 21.75 -46.58
C THR A 57 27.61 20.85 -47.01
N THR A 58 26.52 21.53 -47.46
CA THR A 58 25.64 21.29 -48.65
C THR A 58 24.82 19.98 -48.76
N GLU A 59 23.50 20.04 -48.53
CA GLU A 59 22.38 20.18 -49.51
C GLU A 59 22.33 19.13 -50.64
N GLU A 60 21.23 18.38 -50.74
CA GLU A 60 20.27 18.50 -51.85
C GLU A 60 19.02 17.62 -51.62
N SER A 61 17.89 18.19 -52.06
CA SER A 61 16.48 17.80 -52.08
C SER A 61 16.14 16.58 -52.94
N ALA A 62 15.11 15.81 -52.52
CA ALA A 62 13.97 15.39 -53.37
C ALA A 62 12.96 14.53 -52.58
N GLU A 63 11.73 15.04 -52.41
CA GLU A 63 10.50 14.24 -52.23
C GLU A 63 10.00 13.69 -53.60
N PRO A 64 8.84 13.00 -53.70
CA PRO A 64 8.42 11.75 -53.07
C PRO A 64 7.97 10.72 -54.13
N GLU A 65 7.94 9.41 -53.85
CA GLU A 65 7.15 8.47 -54.66
C GLU A 65 6.28 7.52 -53.81
N THR A 66 4.99 7.65 -54.09
CA THR A 66 3.86 6.80 -53.79
C THR A 66 4.06 5.39 -54.33
N VAL A 67 3.82 4.35 -53.51
CA VAL A 67 3.55 2.99 -54.02
C VAL A 67 2.34 2.43 -53.27
N GLU A 68 1.33 2.07 -54.07
CA GLU A 68 0.08 1.37 -53.77
C GLU A 68 0.29 -0.03 -53.12
N PRO A 69 -0.75 -0.63 -52.52
CA PRO A 69 -0.64 -1.82 -51.68
C PRO A 69 -0.92 -3.16 -52.39
N GLU A 70 -0.60 -4.25 -51.67
CA GLU A 70 -1.04 -5.67 -51.81
C GLU A 70 -0.28 -6.61 -52.78
N PRO A 71 -0.17 -7.94 -52.52
CA PRO A 71 -1.11 -8.76 -51.75
C PRO A 71 -0.55 -9.72 -50.68
N GLU A 72 -1.51 -10.19 -49.88
CA GLU A 72 -1.47 -11.20 -48.83
C GLU A 72 -0.66 -12.46 -49.19
N THR A 73 0.19 -12.89 -48.25
CA THR A 73 0.64 -14.27 -48.15
C THR A 73 0.31 -14.78 -46.75
N VAL A 74 -0.74 -15.59 -46.70
CA VAL A 74 -1.19 -16.33 -45.52
C VAL A 74 -0.10 -17.33 -45.13
N ALA A 75 0.61 -17.04 -44.05
CA ALA A 75 1.41 -18.04 -43.34
C ALA A 75 0.46 -18.80 -42.38
N PRO A 76 0.50 -20.15 -42.34
CA PRO A 76 -0.37 -20.92 -41.47
C PRO A 76 -0.05 -20.65 -39.99
N GLU A 77 -1.09 -20.34 -39.22
CA GLU A 77 -1.11 -20.31 -37.75
C GLU A 77 -0.49 -21.59 -37.17
N PRO A 78 0.51 -21.50 -36.27
CA PRO A 78 0.81 -22.62 -35.40
C PRO A 78 -0.34 -22.78 -34.40
N GLU A 79 -0.95 -23.96 -34.45
CA GLU A 79 -2.03 -24.41 -33.57
C GLU A 79 -1.77 -24.02 -32.11
N ALA A 80 -2.80 -23.43 -31.49
CA ALA A 80 -2.85 -23.16 -30.07
C ALA A 80 -2.58 -24.46 -29.31
N VAL A 81 -1.41 -24.54 -28.69
CA VAL A 81 -1.10 -25.57 -27.71
C VAL A 81 -2.04 -25.31 -26.54
N GLU A 82 -3.02 -26.19 -26.33
CA GLU A 82 -3.86 -26.17 -25.13
C GLU A 82 -2.93 -26.18 -23.91
N GLN A 83 -2.89 -25.06 -23.19
CA GLN A 83 -2.32 -25.02 -21.86
C GLN A 83 -3.14 -25.99 -21.02
N PRO A 84 -2.52 -26.95 -20.30
CA PRO A 84 -3.25 -27.75 -19.35
C PRO A 84 -3.85 -26.79 -18.32
N GLU A 85 -5.17 -26.81 -18.20
CA GLU A 85 -5.91 -26.11 -17.18
C GLU A 85 -5.25 -26.42 -15.82
N ALA A 86 -4.69 -25.39 -15.18
CA ALA A 86 -4.02 -25.53 -13.91
C ALA A 86 -5.02 -26.16 -12.93
N ALA A 87 -4.69 -27.34 -12.42
CA ALA A 87 -5.46 -27.96 -11.36
C ALA A 87 -5.63 -26.93 -10.23
N PRO A 88 -6.84 -26.80 -9.65
CA PRO A 88 -7.03 -25.90 -8.53
C PRO A 88 -6.00 -26.23 -7.45
N PRO A 89 -5.37 -25.22 -6.81
CA PRO A 89 -4.42 -25.48 -5.75
C PRO A 89 -5.08 -26.39 -4.73
N ALA A 90 -4.37 -27.44 -4.31
CA ALA A 90 -4.85 -28.29 -3.24
C ALA A 90 -4.99 -27.43 -1.99
N GLU A 91 -6.21 -26.99 -1.70
CA GLU A 91 -6.53 -26.27 -0.48
C GLU A 91 -6.16 -27.19 0.69
N ASP A 92 -5.23 -26.76 1.53
CA ASP A 92 -4.96 -27.45 2.80
C ASP A 92 -6.28 -27.43 3.59
N PRO A 93 -6.93 -28.58 3.84
CA PRO A 93 -8.25 -28.61 4.47
C PRO A 93 -8.26 -27.94 5.85
N LEU A 94 -7.10 -27.91 6.53
CA LEU A 94 -6.97 -27.25 7.83
C LEU A 94 -6.87 -25.73 7.72
N LEU A 95 -6.42 -25.18 6.59
CA LEU A 95 -6.39 -23.72 6.36
C LEU A 95 -7.73 -23.20 5.83
N GLY A 96 -8.46 -24.01 5.05
CA GLY A 96 -9.79 -23.66 4.55
C GLY A 96 -10.86 -23.61 5.66
N GLU A 97 -10.77 -24.47 6.68
CA GLU A 97 -11.71 -24.46 7.82
C GLU A 97 -11.44 -23.32 8.84
N LEU A 98 -10.27 -22.67 8.78
CA LEU A 98 -9.84 -21.66 9.74
C LEU A 98 -9.84 -20.22 9.20
N TYR A 99 -9.99 -20.03 7.89
CA TYR A 99 -10.02 -18.70 7.27
C TYR A 99 -11.41 -18.40 6.70
N GLU A 100 -12.09 -17.44 7.32
CA GLU A 100 -13.33 -16.88 6.78
C GLU A 100 -13.00 -15.68 5.90
N GLU A 101 -13.27 -15.82 4.60
CA GLU A 101 -13.02 -14.80 3.57
C GLU A 101 -13.88 -13.56 3.85
N PRO A 102 -13.30 -12.37 4.09
CA PRO A 102 -14.06 -11.18 4.43
C PRO A 102 -14.80 -10.60 3.21
N GLU A 103 -15.96 -10.00 3.45
CA GLU A 103 -16.65 -9.26 2.39
C GLU A 103 -15.88 -7.97 2.03
N PRO A 104 -15.81 -7.61 0.73
CA PRO A 104 -15.28 -6.33 0.30
C PRO A 104 -15.99 -5.14 0.98
N VAL A 105 -15.35 -3.97 0.99
CA VAL A 105 -15.99 -2.73 1.48
C VAL A 105 -17.18 -2.39 0.59
N GLN A 106 -18.38 -2.56 1.14
CA GLN A 106 -19.63 -2.30 0.44
C GLN A 106 -19.79 -0.80 0.20
N GLY A 107 -20.07 -0.40 -1.04
CA GLY A 107 -20.26 1.01 -1.39
C GLY A 107 -18.96 1.83 -1.46
N GLY A 108 -17.79 1.21 -1.23
CA GLY A 108 -16.50 1.87 -1.38
C GLY A 108 -16.25 2.37 -2.81
N ALA A 109 -15.77 3.60 -2.93
CA ALA A 109 -15.32 4.15 -4.20
C ALA A 109 -14.02 3.46 -4.63
N THR A 110 -13.73 3.50 -5.94
CA THR A 110 -12.40 3.10 -6.42
C THR A 110 -11.33 3.92 -5.71
N ALA A 111 -10.31 3.24 -5.18
CA ALA A 111 -9.24 3.89 -4.42
C ALA A 111 -8.52 4.96 -5.25
N SER A 112 -8.11 6.03 -4.56
CA SER A 112 -7.15 7.00 -5.11
C SER A 112 -5.84 6.31 -5.48
N GLU A 113 -5.01 6.94 -6.31
CA GLU A 113 -3.69 6.40 -6.64
C GLU A 113 -2.79 6.27 -5.39
N ALA A 114 -2.85 7.25 -4.49
CA ALA A 114 -2.09 7.22 -3.25
C ALA A 114 -2.51 6.06 -2.34
N ASP A 115 -3.81 5.82 -2.18
CA ASP A 115 -4.30 4.70 -1.37
C ASP A 115 -3.96 3.35 -2.00
N ARG A 116 -4.10 3.23 -3.32
CA ARG A 116 -3.72 2.02 -4.06
C ARG A 116 -2.24 1.70 -3.90
N ALA A 117 -1.38 2.70 -4.06
CA ALA A 117 0.06 2.53 -3.90
C ALA A 117 0.45 2.16 -2.47
N ALA A 118 -0.21 2.76 -1.47
CA ALA A 118 0.04 2.44 -0.07
C ALA A 118 -0.40 1.01 0.29
N ILE A 119 -1.57 0.56 -0.19
CA ILE A 119 -2.04 -0.81 0.01
C ILE A 119 -1.16 -1.81 -0.75
N ASP A 120 -0.79 -1.52 -2.00
CA ASP A 120 0.13 -2.37 -2.77
C ASP A 120 1.49 -2.52 -2.06
N GLY A 121 2.04 -1.42 -1.54
CA GLY A 121 3.28 -1.45 -0.75
C GLY A 121 3.16 -2.27 0.54
N LEU A 122 2.04 -2.15 1.26
CA LEU A 122 1.74 -2.95 2.45
C LEU A 122 1.68 -4.46 2.12
N VAL A 123 0.99 -4.85 1.07
CA VAL A 123 0.81 -6.27 0.73
C VAL A 123 2.11 -6.87 0.20
N ARG A 124 2.86 -6.12 -0.61
CA ARG A 124 4.15 -6.58 -1.17
C ARG A 124 5.29 -6.58 -0.15
N GLY A 125 5.26 -5.70 0.84
CA GLY A 125 6.37 -5.48 1.76
C GLY A 125 6.75 -6.72 2.56
N MET A 126 5.81 -7.64 2.82
CA MET A 126 6.09 -8.90 3.51
C MET A 126 7.15 -9.75 2.80
N TYR A 127 7.18 -9.73 1.46
CA TYR A 127 8.12 -10.51 0.66
C TYR A 127 9.42 -9.77 0.34
N GLN A 128 9.53 -8.51 0.76
CA GLN A 128 10.72 -7.66 0.55
C GLN A 128 11.65 -7.63 1.76
N VAL A 129 11.25 -8.25 2.87
CA VAL A 129 12.09 -8.38 4.06
C VAL A 129 13.28 -9.33 3.81
N GLY A 130 14.39 -9.09 4.51
CA GLY A 130 15.64 -9.81 4.26
C GLY A 130 15.88 -11.00 5.20
N THR A 131 15.30 -10.99 6.39
CA THR A 131 15.58 -11.98 7.44
C THR A 131 14.32 -12.62 7.99
N PHE A 132 14.48 -13.81 8.56
CA PHE A 132 13.36 -14.58 9.12
C PHE A 132 12.65 -13.82 10.24
N HIS A 133 13.38 -13.10 11.10
CA HIS A 133 12.74 -12.27 12.13
C HIS A 133 11.92 -11.13 11.54
N GLN A 134 12.41 -10.47 10.49
CA GLN A 134 11.66 -9.41 9.83
C GLN A 134 10.37 -9.95 9.21
N PHE A 135 10.43 -11.14 8.61
CA PHE A 135 9.25 -11.83 8.09
C PHE A 135 8.22 -12.13 9.18
N LEU A 136 8.65 -12.73 10.30
CA LEU A 136 7.76 -13.04 11.43
C LEU A 136 7.14 -11.79 12.07
N ARG A 137 7.87 -10.67 12.09
CA ARG A 137 7.39 -9.40 12.65
C ARG A 137 6.49 -8.63 11.68
N TYR A 138 6.61 -8.86 10.38
CA TYR A 138 5.95 -8.02 9.38
C TYR A 138 4.44 -7.97 9.57
N ILE A 139 3.77 -9.12 9.66
CA ILE A 139 2.31 -9.15 9.81
C ILE A 139 1.87 -8.47 11.12
N PRO A 140 2.37 -8.84 12.31
CA PRO A 140 1.99 -8.17 13.56
C PRO A 140 2.25 -6.66 13.58
N GLU A 141 3.39 -6.20 13.04
CA GLU A 141 3.72 -4.77 12.99
C GLU A 141 2.85 -3.98 12.02
N ASN A 142 2.23 -4.66 11.06
CA ASN A 142 1.37 -4.08 10.03
C ASN A 142 -0.10 -4.47 10.15
N THR A 143 -0.50 -5.06 11.29
CA THR A 143 -1.89 -5.43 11.57
C THR A 143 -2.58 -4.39 12.45
N CYS A 144 -3.89 -4.22 12.28
CA CYS A 144 -4.74 -3.38 13.13
C CYS A 144 -4.43 -3.54 14.62
N ASN A 145 -4.36 -2.43 15.36
CA ASN A 145 -3.98 -2.44 16.78
C ASN A 145 -4.93 -3.32 17.62
N GLU A 146 -6.23 -3.29 17.34
CA GLU A 146 -7.23 -4.11 18.02
C GLU A 146 -6.98 -5.61 17.81
N LEU A 147 -6.68 -6.02 16.58
CA LEU A 147 -6.44 -7.43 16.24
C LEU A 147 -5.13 -7.93 16.86
N VAL A 148 -4.08 -7.09 16.89
CA VAL A 148 -2.84 -7.41 17.61
C VAL A 148 -3.10 -7.55 19.11
N ALA A 149 -3.88 -6.65 19.71
CA ALA A 149 -4.23 -6.73 21.13
C ALA A 149 -5.02 -8.00 21.47
N ALA A 150 -5.97 -8.40 20.61
CA ALA A 150 -6.73 -9.63 20.75
C ALA A 150 -5.84 -10.89 20.70
N GLN A 151 -4.70 -10.84 20.00
CA GLN A 151 -3.72 -11.92 19.89
C GLN A 151 -2.66 -11.89 21.01
N GLY A 152 -2.86 -11.09 22.06
CA GLY A 152 -1.92 -10.98 23.19
C GLY A 152 -0.97 -9.78 23.13
N GLY A 153 -1.16 -8.90 22.15
CA GLY A 153 -0.42 -7.65 21.99
C GLY A 153 0.94 -7.84 21.30
N PRO A 154 1.67 -6.74 21.04
CA PRO A 154 2.95 -6.77 20.33
C PRO A 154 4.03 -7.57 21.08
N ALA A 155 3.89 -7.74 22.39
CA ALA A 155 4.82 -8.53 23.21
C ALA A 155 4.57 -10.04 23.14
N ALA A 156 3.47 -10.51 22.53
CA ALA A 156 3.19 -11.94 22.38
C ALA A 156 4.17 -12.63 21.43
N LEU A 157 4.74 -11.88 20.47
CA LEU A 157 5.79 -12.36 19.58
C LEU A 157 7.17 -12.19 20.24
N ASP A 158 7.54 -13.13 21.09
CA ASP A 158 8.92 -13.25 21.57
C ASP A 158 9.74 -14.11 20.61
N LEU A 159 10.74 -13.50 19.99
CA LEU A 159 11.68 -14.21 19.10
C LEU A 159 12.98 -14.62 19.82
N ALA A 160 13.02 -14.53 21.15
CA ALA A 160 14.14 -15.04 21.93
C ALA A 160 14.37 -16.53 21.63
N GLY A 161 15.61 -16.88 21.26
CA GLY A 161 15.98 -18.25 20.92
C GLY A 161 15.63 -18.69 19.49
N VAL A 162 14.91 -17.87 18.72
CA VAL A 162 14.72 -18.08 17.28
C VAL A 162 15.94 -17.50 16.55
N PRO A 163 16.71 -18.29 15.78
CA PRO A 163 17.81 -17.74 14.99
C PRO A 163 17.30 -16.77 13.93
N ASP A 164 17.90 -15.58 13.85
CA ASP A 164 17.64 -14.67 12.74
C ASP A 164 18.59 -14.99 11.59
N GLN A 165 18.04 -15.54 10.51
CA GLN A 165 18.81 -15.95 9.35
C GLN A 165 18.32 -15.21 8.10
N PRO A 166 19.21 -14.91 7.14
CA PRO A 166 18.82 -14.37 5.85
C PRO A 166 17.90 -15.34 5.10
N LEU A 167 16.75 -14.87 4.62
CA LEU A 167 15.79 -15.70 3.89
C LEU A 167 16.36 -16.23 2.56
N ASN A 168 17.27 -15.48 1.95
CA ASN A 168 17.94 -15.87 0.70
C ASN A 168 18.96 -17.02 0.88
N GLN A 169 19.22 -17.47 2.10
CA GLN A 169 20.04 -18.66 2.38
C GLN A 169 19.19 -19.93 2.53
N TRP A 170 17.87 -19.81 2.48
CA TRP A 170 16.97 -20.94 2.62
C TRP A 170 16.56 -21.42 1.24
N ASP A 171 17.15 -22.53 0.79
CA ASP A 171 16.92 -23.09 -0.55
C ASP A 171 15.42 -23.25 -0.88
N TYR A 172 14.61 -23.66 0.10
CA TYR A 172 13.16 -23.76 -0.08
C TYR A 172 12.48 -22.40 -0.34
N TYR A 173 12.86 -21.35 0.39
CA TYR A 173 12.31 -20.01 0.19
C TYR A 173 12.70 -19.44 -1.18
N VAL A 174 13.98 -19.62 -1.56
CA VAL A 174 14.49 -19.19 -2.86
C VAL A 174 13.80 -19.95 -3.99
N ALA A 175 13.67 -21.27 -3.88
CA ALA A 175 12.99 -22.08 -4.90
C ALA A 175 11.48 -21.81 -4.98
N ALA A 176 10.86 -21.37 -3.89
CA ALA A 176 9.43 -21.04 -3.86
C ALA A 176 9.12 -19.66 -4.46
N GLU A 177 10.10 -18.78 -4.63
CA GLU A 177 9.96 -17.42 -5.19
C GLU A 177 8.66 -16.70 -4.75
N PRO A 178 8.39 -16.57 -3.43
CA PRO A 178 7.12 -16.07 -2.96
C PRO A 178 6.95 -14.57 -3.27
N HIS A 179 5.81 -14.19 -3.87
CA HIS A 179 5.54 -12.81 -4.27
C HIS A 179 4.05 -12.53 -4.42
N ILE A 180 3.70 -11.25 -4.55
CA ILE A 180 2.37 -10.80 -4.93
C ILE A 180 2.30 -10.63 -6.44
N ALA A 181 1.46 -11.43 -7.09
CA ALA A 181 1.19 -11.33 -8.52
C ALA A 181 0.32 -10.12 -8.83
N SER A 182 -0.74 -9.87 -8.04
CA SER A 182 -1.64 -8.74 -8.28
C SER A 182 -2.33 -8.21 -7.02
N VAL A 183 -2.68 -6.92 -7.06
CA VAL A 183 -3.54 -6.23 -6.10
C VAL A 183 -4.59 -5.48 -6.91
N ASN A 184 -5.81 -6.00 -6.92
CA ASN A 184 -6.92 -5.54 -7.75
C ASN A 184 -8.10 -5.08 -6.88
N ASP A 185 -9.09 -4.45 -7.52
CA ASP A 185 -10.36 -4.09 -6.89
C ASP A 185 -10.23 -3.33 -5.57
N VAL A 186 -9.25 -2.43 -5.48
CA VAL A 186 -9.03 -1.63 -4.27
C VAL A 186 -10.19 -0.65 -4.10
N ARG A 187 -11.02 -0.89 -3.07
CA ARG A 187 -12.17 -0.06 -2.68
C ARG A 187 -11.88 0.63 -1.36
N VAL A 188 -12.26 1.90 -1.24
CA VAL A 188 -12.03 2.71 -0.05
C VAL A 188 -13.33 3.41 0.37
N GLU A 189 -13.63 3.35 1.66
CA GLU A 189 -14.70 4.11 2.33
C GLU A 189 -14.16 4.70 3.64
N GLY A 190 -13.81 5.99 3.60
CA GLY A 190 -13.15 6.65 4.73
C GLY A 190 -11.83 5.97 5.08
N ASP A 191 -11.74 5.47 6.31
CA ASP A 191 -10.58 4.75 6.82
C ASP A 191 -10.63 3.23 6.58
N ASN A 192 -11.67 2.72 5.92
CA ASN A 192 -11.79 1.30 5.58
C ASN A 192 -11.43 1.06 4.12
N ALA A 193 -10.77 -0.05 3.83
CA ALA A 193 -10.53 -0.50 2.48
C ALA A 193 -10.62 -2.02 2.32
N SER A 194 -10.82 -2.47 1.09
CA SER A 194 -10.66 -3.86 0.68
C SER A 194 -9.91 -3.94 -0.64
N ALA A 195 -9.22 -5.05 -0.87
CA ALA A 195 -8.61 -5.37 -2.16
C ALA A 195 -8.65 -6.88 -2.41
N VAL A 196 -8.65 -7.27 -3.69
CA VAL A 196 -8.46 -8.66 -4.11
C VAL A 196 -6.99 -8.86 -4.40
N VAL A 197 -6.33 -9.73 -3.63
CA VAL A 197 -4.89 -9.95 -3.68
C VAL A 197 -4.61 -11.36 -4.17
N THR A 198 -3.74 -11.48 -5.18
CA THR A 198 -3.21 -12.78 -5.62
C THR A 198 -1.75 -12.92 -5.19
N ALA A 199 -1.48 -13.88 -4.31
CA ALA A 199 -0.14 -14.29 -3.93
C ALA A 199 0.29 -15.54 -4.73
N VAL A 200 1.59 -15.68 -4.95
CA VAL A 200 2.19 -16.84 -5.62
C VAL A 200 3.35 -17.37 -4.78
N SER A 201 3.42 -18.69 -4.62
CA SER A 201 4.56 -19.37 -4.02
C SER A 201 4.66 -20.80 -4.55
N ALA A 202 5.89 -21.25 -4.87
CA ALA A 202 6.17 -22.55 -5.48
C ALA A 202 5.31 -22.84 -6.73
N GLY A 203 5.06 -21.80 -7.53
CA GLY A 203 4.21 -21.88 -8.73
C GLY A 203 2.71 -22.02 -8.46
N GLN A 204 2.28 -22.09 -7.20
CA GLN A 204 0.87 -22.08 -6.81
C GLN A 204 0.40 -20.66 -6.59
N SER A 205 -0.78 -20.32 -7.11
CA SER A 205 -1.42 -19.03 -6.90
C SER A 205 -2.61 -19.17 -5.95
N GLU A 206 -2.80 -18.15 -5.13
CA GLU A 206 -3.94 -18.03 -4.22
C GLU A 206 -4.49 -16.61 -4.30
N THR A 207 -5.81 -16.48 -4.49
CA THR A 207 -6.48 -15.18 -4.58
C THR A 207 -7.48 -15.05 -3.46
N ARG A 208 -7.39 -13.96 -2.68
CA ARG A 208 -8.26 -13.68 -1.54
C ARG A 208 -8.63 -12.20 -1.48
N THR A 209 -9.79 -11.90 -0.91
CA THR A 209 -10.15 -10.55 -0.48
C THR A 209 -9.47 -10.25 0.85
N GLN A 210 -8.90 -9.06 0.96
CA GLN A 210 -8.27 -8.59 2.19
C GLN A 210 -8.90 -7.27 2.62
N ARG A 211 -8.92 -7.07 3.94
CA ARG A 211 -9.47 -5.89 4.59
C ARG A 211 -8.37 -5.06 5.21
N TYR A 212 -8.56 -3.75 5.15
CA TYR A 212 -7.60 -2.79 5.67
C TYR A 212 -8.30 -1.69 6.42
N LEU A 213 -7.63 -1.20 7.45
CA LEU A 213 -8.01 -0.01 8.20
C LEU A 213 -6.83 0.97 8.19
N ARG A 214 -7.14 2.25 8.09
CA ARG A 214 -6.16 3.31 8.24
C ARG A 214 -6.04 3.68 9.71
N GLU A 215 -4.88 3.41 10.29
CA GLU A 215 -4.54 3.79 11.66
C GLU A 215 -3.18 4.48 11.65
N ASP A 216 -3.01 5.49 12.49
CA ASP A 216 -1.72 6.19 12.63
C ASP A 216 -1.20 6.77 11.29
N GLY A 217 -2.12 7.12 10.38
CA GLY A 217 -1.81 7.66 9.05
C GLY A 217 -1.36 6.64 8.00
N ARG A 218 -1.42 5.33 8.30
CA ARG A 218 -1.02 4.23 7.39
C ARG A 218 -2.09 3.15 7.30
N TRP A 219 -2.17 2.48 6.16
CA TRP A 219 -2.99 1.28 6.01
C TRP A 219 -2.37 0.10 6.77
N LYS A 220 -3.21 -0.73 7.38
CA LYS A 220 -2.83 -1.96 8.10
C LYS A 220 -3.75 -3.11 7.71
N PHE A 221 -3.29 -4.35 7.84
CA PHE A 221 -4.09 -5.56 7.68
C PHE A 221 -5.12 -5.68 8.79
N CYS A 222 -6.37 -5.89 8.44
CA CYS A 222 -7.50 -5.94 9.37
C CYS A 222 -8.53 -6.97 8.90
N ASN A 223 -9.62 -7.10 9.65
CA ASN A 223 -10.80 -7.88 9.26
C ASN A 223 -11.91 -6.99 8.70
#